data_AF-A0A966MNX2-F1
#
_entry.id   AF-A0A966MNX2-F1
#
_cell.length_a   1.000
_cell.length_b   1.000
_cell.length_c   1.000
_cell.angle_alpha   90.00
_cell.angle_beta   90.00
_cell.angle_gamma   90.00
#
_symmetry.space_group_name_H-M   'P 1'
#
loop_
_entity.id
_entity.type
_entity.pdbx_description
1 polymer ?
#
loop_
_entity_poly.entity_id
_entity_poly.type
_entity_poly.pdbx_seq_one_letter_code
_entity_poly.pdbx_strand_id
1 'polypeptide(L)'
;MARTTLDEHWAVAAIPSERRALLLERADAAALRVGDGLGEPIADGLALLGTAYELAALGQLDAALQPAPSAARDLAQAVLALGAARAFRCSAALRPPIDDGESAIKWALKLGALALVSRQTDAYERWWDARAQIAETVKRAALGLDQEPWEPYARGTLWMAWLGLMGAPVAVLPEHAADELPMLSATRTRLAAFRERRADHELPGDGPVANASALRARMTEFAIRHLADATELLTVAVLRRTLPDASAEFKLHLSAARSAMAGDHGQDMLLAWLQAAGVTLAGGVTAQLELPGF
;
A
#
# COMPACT_ATOMS: atom_id res chain seq x y z
N MET A 1 -15.73 -21.38 -1.56
CA MET A 1 -14.90 -21.49 -0.34
C MET A 1 -14.37 -20.13 0.10
N ALA A 2 -13.54 -19.43 -0.67
CA ALA A 2 -12.99 -18.12 -0.27
C ALA A 2 -14.04 -17.07 0.16
N ARG A 3 -15.16 -16.95 -0.59
CA ARG A 3 -16.27 -16.06 -0.20
C ARG A 3 -16.87 -16.43 1.16
N THR A 4 -17.12 -17.71 1.39
CA THR A 4 -17.66 -18.23 2.66
C THR A 4 -16.71 -17.93 3.81
N THR A 5 -15.42 -18.27 3.65
CA THR A 5 -14.37 -17.99 4.65
C THR A 5 -14.27 -16.51 4.98
N LEU A 6 -14.37 -15.62 3.98
CA LEU A 6 -14.35 -14.18 4.18
C LEU A 6 -15.61 -13.67 4.90
N ASP A 7 -16.80 -14.14 4.48
CA ASP A 7 -18.08 -13.71 5.02
C ASP A 7 -18.34 -14.22 6.46
N GLU A 8 -17.72 -15.34 6.84
CA GLU A 8 -17.79 -15.94 8.18
C GLU A 8 -16.78 -15.35 9.17
N HIS A 9 -15.77 -14.61 8.71
CA HIS A 9 -14.82 -13.95 9.59
C HIS A 9 -15.56 -13.01 10.55
N TRP A 10 -15.25 -13.07 11.85
CA TRP A 10 -16.00 -12.39 12.92
C TRP A 10 -16.26 -10.89 12.64
N ALA A 11 -15.27 -10.18 12.10
CA ALA A 11 -15.39 -8.75 11.80
C ALA A 11 -16.44 -8.46 10.71
N VAL A 12 -16.53 -9.34 9.71
CA VAL A 12 -17.49 -9.22 8.60
C VAL A 12 -18.86 -9.73 9.03
N ALA A 13 -18.90 -10.86 9.74
CA ALA A 13 -20.11 -11.50 10.23
C ALA A 13 -20.89 -10.61 11.22
N ALA A 14 -20.19 -9.76 11.98
CA ALA A 14 -20.80 -8.78 12.88
C ALA A 14 -21.69 -7.74 12.16
N ILE A 15 -21.49 -7.52 10.86
CA ILE A 15 -22.30 -6.61 10.05
C ILE A 15 -23.38 -7.43 9.34
N PRO A 16 -24.69 -7.15 9.50
CA PRO A 16 -25.76 -7.92 8.86
C PRO A 16 -25.59 -8.03 7.34
N SER A 17 -25.87 -9.22 6.78
CA SER A 17 -25.66 -9.50 5.35
C SER A 17 -26.40 -8.53 4.41
N GLU A 18 -27.64 -8.16 4.74
CA GLU A 18 -28.44 -7.18 4.00
C GLU A 18 -27.77 -5.80 4.01
N ARG A 19 -27.22 -5.39 5.17
CA ARG A 19 -26.48 -4.12 5.29
C ARG A 19 -25.19 -4.17 4.48
N ARG A 20 -24.46 -5.29 4.48
CA ARG A 20 -23.26 -5.46 3.64
C ARG A 20 -23.59 -5.34 2.15
N ALA A 21 -24.66 -5.99 1.70
CA ALA A 21 -25.10 -5.95 0.30
C ALA A 21 -25.46 -4.52 -0.12
N LEU A 22 -26.27 -3.82 0.69
CA LEU A 22 -26.64 -2.43 0.43
C LEU A 22 -25.41 -1.52 0.35
N LEU A 23 -24.48 -1.61 1.30
CA LEU A 23 -23.27 -0.79 1.31
C LEU A 23 -22.40 -1.04 0.07
N LEU A 24 -22.20 -2.31 -0.31
CA LEU A 24 -21.44 -2.66 -1.51
C LEU A 24 -22.10 -2.14 -2.79
N GLU A 25 -23.43 -2.20 -2.90
CA GLU A 25 -24.17 -1.62 -4.03
C GLU A 25 -23.95 -0.11 -4.13
N ARG A 26 -23.99 0.60 -2.98
CA ARG A 26 -23.70 2.03 -2.92
C ARG A 26 -22.26 2.36 -3.27
N ALA A 27 -21.31 1.54 -2.82
CA ALA A 27 -19.91 1.68 -3.16
C ALA A 27 -19.68 1.54 -4.67
N ASP A 28 -20.22 0.49 -5.29
CA ASP A 28 -20.11 0.24 -6.72
C ASP A 28 -20.73 1.39 -7.54
N ALA A 29 -21.82 1.98 -7.06
CA ALA A 29 -22.45 3.14 -7.70
C ALA A 29 -21.64 4.45 -7.60
N ALA A 30 -20.65 4.54 -6.72
CA ALA A 30 -19.93 5.79 -6.41
C ALA A 30 -18.41 5.74 -6.68
N ALA A 31 -17.78 4.57 -6.57
CA ALA A 31 -16.32 4.40 -6.56
C ALA A 31 -15.59 5.00 -7.77
N LEU A 32 -16.23 4.98 -8.95
CA LEU A 32 -15.64 5.43 -10.21
C LEU A 32 -16.41 6.59 -10.86
N ARG A 33 -17.37 7.19 -10.15
CA ARG A 33 -18.05 8.40 -10.64
C ARG A 33 -17.24 9.63 -10.27
N VAL A 34 -17.13 10.59 -11.19
CA VAL A 34 -16.50 11.89 -10.91
C VAL A 34 -17.21 12.58 -9.74
N GLY A 35 -16.45 13.10 -8.81
CA GLY A 35 -16.96 13.85 -7.66
C GLY A 35 -16.20 13.57 -6.37
N ASP A 36 -16.76 14.04 -5.26
CA ASP A 36 -16.10 14.00 -3.96
C ASP A 36 -16.17 12.62 -3.28
N GLY A 37 -16.97 11.67 -3.78
CA GLY A 37 -17.26 10.41 -3.10
C GLY A 37 -18.45 10.50 -2.13
N LEU A 38 -18.71 9.41 -1.40
CA LEU A 38 -19.81 9.30 -0.45
C LEU A 38 -19.44 9.94 0.89
N GLY A 39 -20.37 10.74 1.42
CA GLY A 39 -20.31 11.32 2.77
C GLY A 39 -21.31 10.68 3.74
N GLU A 40 -21.54 11.35 4.87
CA GLU A 40 -22.47 10.89 5.90
C GLU A 40 -23.92 10.76 5.38
N PRO A 41 -24.71 9.77 5.87
CA PRO A 41 -24.40 8.76 6.90
C PRO A 41 -23.82 7.44 6.35
N ILE A 42 -23.62 7.34 5.04
CA ILE A 42 -23.20 6.09 4.38
C ILE A 42 -21.71 5.85 4.59
N ALA A 43 -20.92 6.93 4.72
CA ALA A 43 -19.48 6.90 4.88
C ALA A 43 -19.03 6.04 6.08
N ASP A 44 -19.59 6.25 7.27
CA ASP A 44 -19.28 5.47 8.46
C ASP A 44 -19.52 3.96 8.27
N GLY A 45 -20.66 3.61 7.68
CA GLY A 45 -21.00 2.22 7.39
C GLY A 45 -20.03 1.57 6.39
N LEU A 46 -19.62 2.32 5.36
CA LEU A 46 -18.65 1.87 4.36
C LEU A 46 -17.23 1.77 4.91
N ALA A 47 -16.80 2.72 5.74
CA ALA A 47 -15.51 2.69 6.41
C ALA A 47 -15.41 1.47 7.34
N LEU A 48 -16.46 1.23 8.15
CA LEU A 48 -16.54 0.05 9.01
C LEU A 48 -16.48 -1.25 8.21
N LEU A 49 -17.27 -1.36 7.13
CA LEU A 49 -17.29 -2.54 6.28
C LEU A 49 -15.96 -2.76 5.54
N GLY A 50 -15.34 -1.68 5.06
CA GLY A 50 -14.02 -1.71 4.44
C GLY A 50 -12.98 -2.28 5.39
N THR A 51 -12.87 -1.71 6.59
CA THR A 51 -11.95 -2.19 7.64
C THR A 51 -12.23 -3.65 8.03
N ALA A 52 -13.50 -4.07 8.11
CA ALA A 52 -13.85 -5.46 8.39
C ALA A 52 -13.33 -6.42 7.31
N TYR A 53 -13.41 -6.04 6.03
CA TYR A 53 -12.81 -6.81 4.94
C TYR A 53 -11.29 -6.78 4.98
N GLU A 54 -10.68 -5.66 5.35
CA GLU A 54 -9.23 -5.56 5.50
C GLU A 54 -8.72 -6.54 6.57
N LEU A 55 -9.33 -6.53 7.76
CA LEU A 55 -8.99 -7.45 8.86
C LEU A 55 -9.16 -8.92 8.46
N ALA A 56 -10.28 -9.26 7.83
CA ALA A 56 -10.55 -10.63 7.41
C ALA A 56 -9.56 -11.12 6.34
N ALA A 57 -9.14 -10.24 5.43
CA ALA A 57 -8.16 -10.54 4.40
C ALA A 57 -6.75 -10.70 4.98
N LEU A 58 -6.31 -9.72 5.79
CA LEU A 58 -4.97 -9.70 6.37
C LEU A 58 -4.75 -10.81 7.39
N GLY A 59 -5.81 -11.33 8.01
CA GLY A 59 -5.74 -12.56 8.82
C GLY A 59 -5.27 -13.80 8.03
N GLN A 60 -5.28 -13.75 6.70
CA GLN A 60 -4.77 -14.81 5.81
C GLN A 60 -3.37 -14.49 5.24
N LEU A 61 -2.78 -13.34 5.57
CA LEU A 61 -1.54 -12.88 4.94
C LEU A 61 -0.40 -13.89 5.08
N ASP A 62 -0.11 -14.36 6.29
CA ASP A 62 1.01 -15.28 6.53
C ASP A 62 0.82 -16.62 5.79
N ALA A 63 -0.40 -17.14 5.78
CA ALA A 63 -0.75 -18.36 5.05
C ALA A 63 -0.63 -18.16 3.52
N ALA A 64 -1.06 -17.00 3.00
CA ALA A 64 -0.96 -16.64 1.59
C ALA A 64 0.50 -16.45 1.12
N LEU A 65 1.39 -16.10 2.04
CA LEU A 65 2.80 -15.84 1.79
C LEU A 65 3.73 -17.05 2.00
N GLN A 66 3.18 -18.22 2.35
CA GLN A 66 4.00 -19.43 2.49
C GLN A 66 4.71 -19.80 1.19
N PRO A 67 5.99 -20.24 1.25
CA PRO A 67 6.80 -20.49 0.05
C PRO A 67 6.33 -21.74 -0.71
N ALA A 68 5.93 -22.79 0.02
CA ALA A 68 5.47 -24.04 -0.59
C ALA A 68 4.02 -23.90 -1.11
N PRO A 69 3.72 -24.36 -2.34
CA PRO A 69 2.35 -24.41 -2.82
C PRO A 69 1.54 -25.43 -2.02
N SER A 70 0.31 -25.07 -1.66
CA SER A 70 -0.63 -25.94 -0.94
C SER A 70 -2.06 -25.44 -1.12
N ALA A 71 -3.05 -26.33 -0.99
CA ALA A 71 -4.47 -25.94 -1.05
C ALA A 71 -4.84 -24.88 -0.01
N ALA A 72 -4.19 -24.90 1.17
CA ALA A 72 -4.38 -23.89 2.21
C ALA A 72 -3.83 -22.52 1.78
N ARG A 73 -2.64 -22.49 1.17
CA ARG A 73 -2.06 -21.26 0.60
C ARG A 73 -2.94 -20.70 -0.52
N ASP A 74 -3.40 -21.55 -1.44
CA ASP A 74 -4.24 -21.12 -2.57
C ASP A 74 -5.57 -20.52 -2.08
N LEU A 75 -6.19 -21.16 -1.07
CA LEU A 75 -7.38 -20.62 -0.43
C LEU A 75 -7.08 -19.28 0.27
N ALA A 76 -5.99 -19.18 1.02
CA ALA A 76 -5.58 -17.95 1.69
C ALA A 76 -5.34 -16.80 0.70
N GLN A 77 -4.68 -17.06 -0.42
CA GLN A 77 -4.48 -16.09 -1.51
C GLN A 77 -5.82 -15.66 -2.13
N ALA A 78 -6.75 -16.59 -2.35
CA ALA A 78 -8.07 -16.27 -2.86
C ALA A 78 -8.90 -15.43 -1.88
N VAL A 79 -8.82 -15.69 -0.57
CA VAL A 79 -9.48 -14.88 0.47
C VAL A 79 -8.84 -13.49 0.56
N LEU A 80 -7.51 -13.41 0.55
CA LEU A 80 -6.76 -12.15 0.56
C LEU A 80 -7.14 -11.26 -0.63
N ALA A 81 -7.14 -11.81 -1.85
CA ALA A 81 -7.53 -11.08 -3.06
C ALA A 81 -9.00 -10.64 -3.04
N LEU A 82 -9.92 -11.49 -2.58
CA LEU A 82 -11.34 -11.14 -2.48
C LEU A 82 -11.61 -10.07 -1.43
N GLY A 83 -10.95 -10.16 -0.26
CA GLY A 83 -11.07 -9.15 0.78
C GLY A 83 -10.47 -7.81 0.36
N ALA A 84 -9.29 -7.84 -0.30
CA ALA A 84 -8.69 -6.66 -0.92
C ALA A 84 -9.64 -6.01 -1.95
N ALA A 85 -10.29 -6.81 -2.78
CA ALA A 85 -11.24 -6.34 -3.78
C ALA A 85 -12.42 -5.58 -3.16
N ARG A 86 -12.98 -6.11 -2.07
CA ARG A 86 -14.12 -5.49 -1.39
C ARG A 86 -13.71 -4.27 -0.57
N ALA A 87 -12.58 -4.33 0.12
CA ALA A 87 -12.01 -3.19 0.83
C ALA A 87 -11.64 -2.04 -0.13
N PHE A 88 -11.11 -2.35 -1.32
CA PHE A 88 -10.86 -1.37 -2.37
C PHE A 88 -12.14 -0.64 -2.76
N ARG A 89 -13.21 -1.39 -3.07
CA ARG A 89 -14.51 -0.80 -3.45
C ARG A 89 -15.07 0.11 -2.38
N CYS A 90 -15.08 -0.34 -1.11
CA CYS A 90 -15.54 0.47 0.00
C CYS A 90 -14.71 1.75 0.12
N SER A 91 -13.38 1.64 0.11
CA SER A 91 -12.49 2.80 0.29
C SER A 91 -12.54 3.76 -0.91
N ALA A 92 -12.58 3.27 -2.15
CA ALA A 92 -12.60 4.09 -3.35
C ALA A 92 -13.89 4.93 -3.48
N ALA A 93 -14.98 4.45 -2.87
CA ALA A 93 -16.26 5.15 -2.82
C ALA A 93 -16.32 6.27 -1.78
N LEU A 94 -15.45 6.27 -0.77
CA LEU A 94 -15.43 7.29 0.28
C LEU A 94 -14.81 8.60 -0.20
N ARG A 95 -15.15 9.69 0.50
CA ARG A 95 -14.49 10.97 0.32
C ARG A 95 -13.02 10.87 0.75
N PRO A 96 -12.05 11.16 -0.15
CA PRO A 96 -10.65 11.09 0.22
C PRO A 96 -10.27 12.21 1.21
N PRO A 97 -9.28 11.97 2.10
CA PRO A 97 -8.77 13.01 2.98
C PRO A 97 -7.93 14.00 2.16
N ILE A 98 -8.52 15.13 1.77
CA ILE A 98 -7.86 16.16 0.93
C ILE A 98 -7.21 17.28 1.76
N ASP A 99 -7.51 17.34 3.06
CA ASP A 99 -7.07 18.42 3.96
C ASP A 99 -5.62 18.24 4.46
N ASP A 100 -5.11 17.00 4.43
CA ASP A 100 -3.76 16.65 4.88
C ASP A 100 -3.03 15.83 3.82
N GLY A 101 -1.84 16.31 3.43
CA GLY A 101 -1.04 15.70 2.37
C GLY A 101 -0.55 14.29 2.72
N GLU A 102 -0.15 14.05 3.96
CA GLU A 102 0.31 12.74 4.41
C GLU A 102 -0.84 11.72 4.41
N SER A 103 -2.00 12.11 4.93
CA SER A 103 -3.21 11.28 4.90
C SER A 103 -3.66 10.99 3.47
N ALA A 104 -3.60 11.96 2.57
CA ALA A 104 -3.90 11.77 1.14
C ALA A 104 -2.98 10.71 0.50
N ILE A 105 -1.66 10.81 0.76
CA ILE A 105 -0.67 9.86 0.27
C ILE A 105 -0.94 8.45 0.82
N LYS A 106 -1.14 8.32 2.14
CA LYS A 106 -1.43 7.02 2.78
C LYS A 106 -2.73 6.40 2.26
N TRP A 107 -3.75 7.22 2.04
CA TRP A 107 -5.02 6.78 1.46
C TRP A 107 -4.83 6.23 0.05
N ALA A 108 -4.14 6.97 -0.81
CA ALA A 108 -3.82 6.55 -2.17
C ALA A 108 -2.98 5.27 -2.19
N LEU A 109 -1.97 5.16 -1.30
CA LEU A 109 -1.16 3.95 -1.15
C LEU A 109 -1.99 2.74 -0.77
N LYS A 110 -2.89 2.88 0.22
CA LYS A 110 -3.79 1.80 0.64
C LYS A 110 -4.64 1.34 -0.54
N LEU A 111 -5.24 2.27 -1.28
CA LEU A 111 -6.02 1.95 -2.48
C LEU A 111 -5.20 1.26 -3.56
N GLY A 112 -3.98 1.74 -3.84
CA GLY A 112 -3.08 1.12 -4.79
C GLY A 112 -2.71 -0.31 -4.39
N ALA A 113 -2.41 -0.54 -3.11
CA ALA A 113 -2.06 -1.86 -2.60
C ALA A 113 -3.25 -2.83 -2.69
N LEU A 114 -4.44 -2.40 -2.27
CA LEU A 114 -5.67 -3.18 -2.37
C LEU A 114 -6.02 -3.51 -3.84
N ALA A 115 -5.91 -2.53 -4.74
CA ALA A 115 -6.15 -2.71 -6.16
C ALA A 115 -5.17 -3.71 -6.77
N LEU A 116 -3.89 -3.58 -6.46
CA LEU A 116 -2.85 -4.46 -6.98
C LEU A 116 -3.03 -5.91 -6.51
N VAL A 117 -3.23 -6.13 -5.21
CA VAL A 117 -3.47 -7.48 -4.64
C VAL A 117 -4.73 -8.12 -5.21
N SER A 118 -5.75 -7.32 -5.51
CA SER A 118 -7.01 -7.79 -6.10
C SER A 118 -7.05 -7.77 -7.63
N ARG A 119 -5.95 -7.41 -8.31
CA ARG A 119 -5.85 -7.26 -9.77
C ARG A 119 -6.86 -6.28 -10.38
N GLN A 120 -7.12 -5.17 -9.69
CA GLN A 120 -7.98 -4.06 -10.10
C GLN A 120 -7.19 -2.78 -10.41
N THR A 121 -5.97 -2.90 -10.96
CA THR A 121 -5.10 -1.76 -11.29
C THR A 121 -5.77 -0.75 -12.22
N ASP A 122 -6.55 -1.21 -13.20
CA ASP A 122 -7.30 -0.32 -14.11
C ASP A 122 -8.37 0.50 -13.37
N ALA A 123 -8.96 -0.07 -12.31
CA ALA A 123 -9.93 0.66 -11.49
C ALA A 123 -9.24 1.71 -10.61
N TYR A 124 -8.00 1.44 -10.17
CA TYR A 124 -7.18 2.41 -9.45
C TYR A 124 -6.74 3.56 -10.35
N GLU A 125 -6.37 3.29 -11.59
CA GLU A 125 -6.07 4.33 -12.58
C GLU A 125 -7.29 5.22 -12.83
N ARG A 126 -8.46 4.63 -13.13
CA ARG A 126 -9.72 5.40 -13.29
C ARG A 126 -10.14 6.15 -12.03
N TRP A 127 -9.79 5.65 -10.85
CA TRP A 127 -10.08 6.34 -9.59
C TRP A 127 -9.31 7.66 -9.49
N TRP A 128 -8.06 7.72 -9.95
CA TRP A 128 -7.32 8.98 -10.02
C TRP A 128 -8.00 10.01 -10.94
N ASP A 129 -8.50 9.57 -12.09
CA ASP A 129 -9.25 10.44 -13.02
C ASP A 129 -10.54 10.98 -12.38
N ALA A 130 -11.27 10.10 -11.68
CA ALA A 130 -12.51 10.45 -11.00
C ALA A 130 -12.31 11.34 -9.76
N ARG A 131 -11.08 11.38 -9.21
CA ARG A 131 -10.73 12.08 -7.97
C ARG A 131 -9.55 13.04 -8.18
N ALA A 132 -9.64 13.93 -9.17
CA ALA A 132 -8.57 14.88 -9.50
C ALA A 132 -8.07 15.71 -8.29
N GLN A 133 -8.92 16.02 -7.32
CA GLN A 133 -8.53 16.78 -6.13
C GLN A 133 -7.48 16.07 -5.25
N ILE A 134 -7.61 14.75 -5.02
CA ILE A 134 -6.58 14.02 -4.27
C ILE A 134 -5.28 13.93 -5.05
N ALA A 135 -5.34 13.84 -6.39
CA ALA A 135 -4.15 13.86 -7.23
C ALA A 135 -3.35 15.17 -7.03
N GLU A 136 -4.06 16.30 -7.00
CA GLU A 136 -3.46 17.60 -6.75
C GLU A 136 -2.90 17.74 -5.32
N THR A 137 -3.64 17.28 -4.30
CA THR A 137 -3.14 17.28 -2.91
C THR A 137 -1.86 16.44 -2.78
N VAL A 138 -1.83 15.24 -3.37
CA VAL A 138 -0.65 14.36 -3.34
C VAL A 138 0.53 14.99 -4.07
N LYS A 139 0.32 15.59 -5.26
CA LYS A 139 1.38 16.30 -5.99
C LYS A 139 1.95 17.47 -5.18
N ARG A 140 1.08 18.27 -4.56
CA ARG A 140 1.51 19.39 -3.72
C ARG A 140 2.33 18.91 -2.51
N ALA A 141 1.88 17.86 -1.84
CA ALA A 141 2.61 17.25 -0.73
C ALA A 141 3.98 16.74 -1.19
N ALA A 142 4.04 16.07 -2.34
CA ALA A 142 5.28 15.56 -2.93
C ALA A 142 6.28 16.68 -3.26
N LEU A 143 5.82 17.82 -3.78
CA LEU A 143 6.68 18.98 -4.09
C LEU A 143 7.27 19.63 -2.83
N GLY A 144 6.61 19.50 -1.67
CA GLY A 144 7.08 20.06 -0.41
C GLY A 144 8.11 19.21 0.33
N LEU A 145 8.27 17.92 -0.04
CA LEU A 145 9.04 16.95 0.74
C LEU A 145 10.49 17.38 0.99
N ASP A 146 11.15 17.98 0.01
CA ASP A 146 12.55 18.36 0.15
C ASP A 146 12.78 19.40 1.26
N GLN A 147 11.76 20.19 1.58
CA GLN A 147 11.80 21.21 2.65
C GLN A 147 11.46 20.65 4.03
N GLU A 148 10.95 19.41 4.10
CA GLU A 148 10.58 18.79 5.36
C GLU A 148 11.81 18.35 6.18
N PRO A 149 11.68 18.25 7.51
CA PRO A 149 12.64 17.54 8.35
C PRO A 149 12.83 16.09 7.91
N TRP A 150 13.88 15.43 8.41
CA TRP A 150 14.24 14.07 8.00
C TRP A 150 13.07 13.09 8.01
N GLU A 151 12.34 12.97 9.13
CA GLU A 151 11.31 11.93 9.26
C GLU A 151 10.17 12.09 8.24
N PRO A 152 9.47 13.25 8.12
CA PRO A 152 8.44 13.43 7.10
C PRO A 152 8.99 13.36 5.67
N TYR A 153 10.20 13.88 5.40
CA TYR A 153 10.86 13.74 4.10
C TYR A 153 11.07 12.26 3.73
N ALA A 154 11.69 11.50 4.64
CA ALA A 154 12.10 10.12 4.41
C ALA A 154 10.87 9.26 4.14
N ARG A 155 9.87 9.40 5.00
CA ARG A 155 8.62 8.68 4.92
C ARG A 155 7.83 9.07 3.65
N GLY A 156 7.68 10.38 3.42
CA GLY A 156 7.14 11.00 2.21
C GLY A 156 7.70 10.42 0.91
N THR A 157 9.02 10.41 0.82
CA THR A 157 9.76 9.96 -0.35
C THR A 157 9.57 8.48 -0.62
N LEU A 158 9.62 7.65 0.43
CA LEU A 158 9.37 6.21 0.32
C LEU A 158 7.93 5.92 -0.12
N TRP A 159 6.95 6.64 0.42
CA TRP A 159 5.57 6.51 -0.02
C TRP A 159 5.36 6.90 -1.48
N MET A 160 5.98 7.98 -1.94
CA MET A 160 5.93 8.35 -3.35
C MET A 160 6.61 7.32 -4.26
N ALA A 161 7.70 6.70 -3.81
CA ALA A 161 8.33 5.58 -4.50
C ALA A 161 7.38 4.37 -4.61
N TRP A 162 6.67 4.02 -3.53
CA TRP A 162 5.66 2.96 -3.53
C TRP A 162 4.48 3.26 -4.45
N LEU A 163 3.98 4.51 -4.47
CA LEU A 163 2.97 4.93 -5.43
C LEU A 163 3.45 4.73 -6.87
N GLY A 164 4.72 5.05 -7.16
CA GLY A 164 5.33 4.79 -8.47
C GLY A 164 5.43 3.30 -8.82
N LEU A 165 5.82 2.44 -7.87
CA LEU A 165 5.85 0.98 -8.05
C LEU A 165 4.47 0.39 -8.33
N MET A 166 3.41 1.01 -7.80
CA MET A 166 2.02 0.61 -8.04
C MET A 166 1.40 1.28 -9.28
N GLY A 167 2.19 2.04 -10.06
CA GLY A 167 1.74 2.67 -11.30
C GLY A 167 0.87 3.91 -11.10
N ALA A 168 0.94 4.57 -9.95
CA ALA A 168 0.16 5.79 -9.72
C ALA A 168 0.66 6.94 -10.63
N PRO A 169 -0.22 7.60 -11.40
CA PRO A 169 0.19 8.64 -12.35
C PRO A 169 0.79 9.87 -11.65
N VAL A 170 0.39 10.13 -10.41
CA VAL A 170 0.92 11.23 -9.58
C VAL A 170 2.39 11.05 -9.19
N ALA A 171 2.94 9.84 -9.33
CA ALA A 171 4.33 9.56 -9.01
C ALA A 171 5.29 9.88 -10.16
N VAL A 172 4.83 10.22 -11.36
CA VAL A 172 5.70 10.62 -12.47
C VAL A 172 6.38 11.95 -12.14
N LEU A 173 7.69 12.04 -12.38
CA LEU A 173 8.42 13.31 -12.37
C LEU A 173 8.42 13.89 -13.79
N PRO A 174 8.27 15.21 -13.97
CA PRO A 174 8.19 15.84 -15.28
C PRO A 174 9.34 15.47 -16.23
N GLU A 175 10.56 15.38 -15.71
CA GLU A 175 11.77 15.03 -16.48
C GLU A 175 11.75 13.60 -17.03
N HIS A 176 10.98 12.69 -16.43
CA HIS A 176 10.87 11.29 -16.84
C HIS A 176 9.60 11.00 -17.63
N ALA A 177 8.76 12.00 -17.92
CA ALA A 177 7.45 11.79 -18.56
C ALA A 177 7.53 11.14 -19.96
N ALA A 178 8.68 11.29 -20.63
CA ALA A 178 8.93 10.72 -21.96
C ALA A 178 9.63 9.34 -21.93
N ASP A 179 9.99 8.83 -20.74
CA ASP A 179 10.62 7.53 -20.60
C ASP A 179 9.65 6.39 -20.93
N GLU A 180 10.19 5.22 -21.28
CA GLU A 180 9.39 4.00 -21.52
C GLU A 180 8.62 3.56 -20.26
N LEU A 181 9.22 3.74 -19.08
CA LEU A 181 8.66 3.38 -17.78
C LEU A 181 8.73 4.58 -16.82
N PRO A 182 7.92 5.64 -17.05
CA PRO A 182 8.11 6.96 -16.43
C PRO A 182 7.98 6.92 -14.90
N MET A 183 7.05 6.11 -14.36
CA MET A 183 6.90 5.92 -12.91
C MET A 183 8.11 5.22 -12.29
N LEU A 184 8.70 4.23 -12.97
CA LEU A 184 9.86 3.50 -12.44
C LEU A 184 11.13 4.34 -12.50
N SER A 185 11.35 5.11 -13.56
CA SER A 185 12.43 6.10 -13.63
C SER A 185 12.32 7.11 -12.49
N ALA A 186 11.12 7.65 -12.26
CA ALA A 186 10.86 8.54 -11.14
C ALA A 186 11.11 7.90 -9.77
N THR A 187 10.67 6.65 -9.56
CA THR A 187 10.96 5.90 -8.33
C THR A 187 12.47 5.73 -8.12
N ARG A 188 13.24 5.42 -9.15
CA ARG A 188 14.71 5.30 -9.04
C ARG A 188 15.37 6.62 -8.65
N THR A 189 14.96 7.74 -9.25
CA THR A 189 15.47 9.06 -8.90
C THR A 189 15.17 9.40 -7.43
N ARG A 190 13.94 9.13 -6.96
CA ARG A 190 13.58 9.33 -5.55
C ARG A 190 14.42 8.48 -4.61
N LEU A 191 14.64 7.21 -4.93
CA LEU A 191 15.47 6.33 -4.09
C LEU A 191 16.94 6.76 -4.09
N ALA A 192 17.46 7.26 -5.22
CA ALA A 192 18.82 7.80 -5.28
C ALA A 192 18.98 9.04 -4.38
N ALA A 193 18.07 10.01 -4.50
CA ALA A 193 18.07 11.21 -3.65
C ALA A 193 17.89 10.87 -2.16
N PHE A 194 17.01 9.90 -1.87
CA PHE A 194 16.81 9.39 -0.52
C PHE A 194 18.10 8.81 0.07
N ARG A 195 18.84 7.97 -0.67
CA ARG A 195 20.11 7.39 -0.21
C ARG A 195 21.16 8.45 0.10
N GLU A 196 21.27 9.46 -0.77
CA GLU A 196 22.20 10.57 -0.58
C GLU A 196 21.88 11.32 0.72
N ARG A 197 20.63 11.75 0.89
CA ARG A 197 20.21 12.46 2.11
C ARG A 197 20.25 11.59 3.37
N ARG A 198 20.03 10.28 3.24
CA ARG A 198 20.17 9.30 4.33
C ARG A 198 21.62 9.19 4.81
N ALA A 199 22.60 9.30 3.92
CA ALA A 199 24.01 9.22 4.28
C ALA A 199 24.44 10.39 5.18
N ASP A 200 23.82 11.54 5.01
CA ASP A 200 24.07 12.75 5.80
C ASP A 200 23.22 12.82 7.09
N HIS A 201 22.26 11.90 7.28
CA HIS A 201 21.39 11.91 8.45
C HIS A 201 22.02 11.21 9.65
N GLU A 202 22.22 11.97 10.74
CA GLU A 202 22.62 11.40 12.03
C GLU A 202 21.52 10.53 12.64
N LEU A 203 21.85 9.27 12.92
CA LEU A 203 20.91 8.34 13.52
C LEU A 203 20.62 8.71 14.99
N PRO A 204 19.36 8.57 15.45
CA PRO A 204 19.04 8.68 16.88
C PRO A 204 19.92 7.70 17.67
N GLY A 205 20.82 8.28 18.49
CA GLY A 205 22.06 7.62 18.93
C GLY A 205 21.93 6.31 19.71
N ASP A 206 23.07 5.64 19.89
CA ASP A 206 23.23 4.34 20.58
C ASP A 206 23.09 4.40 22.10
N GLY A 207 22.76 5.57 22.65
CA GLY A 207 22.57 5.77 24.08
C GLY A 207 21.33 5.07 24.65
N PRO A 208 21.23 5.00 26.00
CA PRO A 208 20.04 4.49 26.67
C PRO A 208 18.81 5.30 26.28
N VAL A 209 17.70 4.60 26.04
CA VAL A 209 16.42 5.22 25.67
C VAL A 209 15.86 5.95 26.88
N ALA A 210 15.96 7.28 26.86
CA ALA A 210 15.64 8.12 28.01
C ALA A 210 14.14 8.21 28.33
N ASN A 211 13.26 8.06 27.32
CA ASN A 211 11.82 8.17 27.46
C ASN A 211 11.07 7.52 26.27
N ALA A 212 9.73 7.49 26.35
CA ALA A 212 8.88 6.89 25.33
C ALA A 212 8.93 7.62 23.97
N SER A 213 9.18 8.93 23.93
CA SER A 213 9.31 9.66 22.67
C SER A 213 10.62 9.32 21.95
N ALA A 214 11.73 9.19 22.69
CA ALA A 214 13.00 8.71 22.15
C ALA A 214 12.89 7.27 21.63
N LEU A 215 12.16 6.40 22.34
CA LEU A 215 11.86 5.04 21.84
C LEU A 215 11.11 5.09 20.52
N ARG A 216 10.05 5.90 20.45
CA ARG A 216 9.23 6.05 19.24
C ARG A 216 10.06 6.55 18.07
N ALA A 217 10.89 7.58 18.26
CA ALA A 217 11.77 8.08 17.22
C ALA A 217 12.73 7.01 16.69
N ARG A 218 13.34 6.20 17.57
CA ARG A 218 14.20 5.07 17.17
C ARG A 218 13.42 3.99 16.40
N MET A 219 12.19 3.68 16.82
CA MET A 219 11.34 2.71 16.12
C MET A 219 10.89 3.23 14.76
N THR A 220 10.57 4.52 14.63
CA THR A 220 10.25 5.15 13.35
C THR A 220 11.44 5.11 12.40
N GLU A 221 12.63 5.48 12.86
CA GLU A 221 13.85 5.42 12.05
C GLU A 221 14.18 3.97 11.62
N PHE A 222 14.02 3.00 12.53
CA PHE A 222 14.14 1.58 12.21
C PHE A 222 13.15 1.15 11.12
N ALA A 223 11.88 1.56 11.22
CA ALA A 223 10.88 1.26 10.22
C ALA A 223 11.17 1.90 8.87
N ILE A 224 11.60 3.17 8.84
CA ILE A 224 12.00 3.89 7.62
C ILE A 224 13.14 3.15 6.91
N ARG A 225 14.15 2.72 7.67
CA ARG A 225 15.29 1.96 7.13
C ARG A 225 14.85 0.67 6.45
N HIS A 226 14.10 -0.16 7.18
CA HIS A 226 13.64 -1.42 6.62
C HIS A 226 12.68 -1.21 5.45
N LEU A 227 11.82 -0.19 5.49
CA LEU A 227 10.97 0.15 4.36
C LEU A 227 11.79 0.59 3.15
N ALA A 228 12.85 1.38 3.33
CA ALA A 228 13.75 1.79 2.26
C ALA A 228 14.41 0.58 1.59
N ASP A 229 15.06 -0.28 2.39
CA ASP A 229 15.77 -1.46 1.90
C ASP A 229 14.82 -2.39 1.12
N ALA A 230 13.60 -2.61 1.63
CA ALA A 230 12.58 -3.36 0.91
C ALA A 230 12.11 -2.71 -0.40
N THR A 231 11.96 -1.38 -0.41
CA THR A 231 11.55 -0.63 -1.59
C THR A 231 12.60 -0.72 -2.69
N GLU A 232 13.89 -0.67 -2.31
CA GLU A 232 15.01 -0.86 -3.23
C GLU A 232 15.05 -2.27 -3.82
N LEU A 233 14.96 -3.30 -2.97
CA LEU A 233 14.90 -4.70 -3.41
C LEU A 233 13.75 -4.92 -4.41
N LEU A 234 12.55 -4.41 -4.09
CA LEU A 234 11.39 -4.53 -4.94
C LEU A 234 11.57 -3.77 -6.27
N THR A 235 12.13 -2.56 -6.23
CA THR A 235 12.41 -1.77 -7.44
C THR A 235 13.36 -2.51 -8.37
N VAL A 236 14.43 -3.12 -7.83
CA VAL A 236 15.38 -3.92 -8.61
C VAL A 236 14.69 -5.16 -9.19
N ALA A 237 13.87 -5.86 -8.41
CA ALA A 237 13.15 -7.05 -8.87
C ALA A 237 12.18 -6.74 -10.02
N VAL A 238 11.43 -5.63 -9.92
CA VAL A 238 10.52 -5.16 -10.97
C VAL A 238 11.29 -4.79 -12.24
N LEU A 239 12.40 -4.05 -12.13
CA LEU A 239 13.19 -3.61 -13.29
C LEU A 239 13.88 -4.77 -14.00
N ARG A 240 14.53 -5.65 -13.24
CA ARG A 240 15.30 -6.77 -13.80
C ARG A 240 14.40 -7.94 -14.22
N ARG A 241 13.10 -7.86 -13.92
CA ARG A 241 12.14 -8.96 -14.06
C ARG A 241 12.70 -10.27 -13.51
N THR A 242 13.43 -10.24 -12.41
CA THR A 242 14.05 -11.42 -11.79
C THR A 242 13.78 -11.42 -10.30
N LEU A 243 13.61 -12.61 -9.73
CA LEU A 243 13.34 -12.80 -8.29
C LEU A 243 14.54 -13.39 -7.54
N PRO A 244 15.73 -12.77 -7.53
CA PRO A 244 16.84 -13.38 -6.80
C PRO A 244 16.55 -13.28 -5.30
N ASP A 245 16.02 -14.33 -4.66
CA ASP A 245 15.75 -14.47 -3.21
C ASP A 245 15.03 -13.30 -2.50
N ALA A 246 14.63 -12.28 -3.27
CA ALA A 246 14.23 -10.98 -2.80
C ALA A 246 12.89 -11.07 -2.12
N SER A 247 12.07 -12.09 -2.39
CA SER A 247 10.79 -12.28 -1.71
C SER A 247 10.98 -12.58 -0.21
N ALA A 248 12.01 -13.36 0.16
CA ALA A 248 12.27 -13.67 1.57
C ALA A 248 12.85 -12.45 2.30
N GLU A 249 13.84 -11.79 1.70
CA GLU A 249 14.48 -10.60 2.24
C GLU A 249 13.51 -9.40 2.30
N PHE A 250 12.73 -9.17 1.24
CA PHE A 250 11.65 -8.18 1.20
C PHE A 250 10.64 -8.42 2.33
N LYS A 251 10.18 -9.67 2.52
CA LYS A 251 9.26 -10.02 3.61
C LYS A 251 9.88 -9.75 4.98
N LEU A 252 11.16 -10.08 5.16
CA LEU A 252 11.88 -9.81 6.40
C LEU A 252 11.89 -8.32 6.73
N HIS A 253 12.28 -7.46 5.77
CA HIS A 253 12.31 -6.02 5.97
C HIS A 253 10.91 -5.45 6.26
N LEU A 254 9.87 -5.81 5.51
CA LEU A 254 8.51 -5.32 5.79
C LEU A 254 7.99 -5.82 7.14
N SER A 255 8.28 -7.06 7.51
CA SER A 255 7.85 -7.61 8.81
C SER A 255 8.56 -6.91 9.98
N ALA A 256 9.84 -6.56 9.82
CA ALA A 256 10.59 -5.77 10.79
C ALA A 256 10.02 -4.35 10.93
N ALA A 257 9.73 -3.68 9.81
CA ALA A 257 9.11 -2.35 9.81
C ALA A 257 7.73 -2.37 10.50
N ARG A 258 6.90 -3.37 10.20
CA ARG A 258 5.60 -3.59 10.86
C ARG A 258 5.74 -3.79 12.36
N SER A 259 6.69 -4.62 12.78
CA SER A 259 6.94 -4.90 14.20
C SER A 259 7.31 -3.64 14.97
N ALA A 260 8.12 -2.76 14.36
CA ALA A 260 8.47 -1.47 14.96
C ALA A 260 7.28 -0.51 15.06
N MET A 261 6.30 -0.63 14.14
CA MET A 261 5.10 0.22 14.07
C MET A 261 3.86 -0.41 14.74
N ALA A 262 3.98 -1.53 15.46
CA ALA A 262 2.84 -2.25 16.02
C ALA A 262 1.94 -1.42 16.97
N GLY A 263 2.45 -0.32 17.54
CA GLY A 263 1.67 0.61 18.34
C GLY A 263 0.78 1.59 17.54
N ASP A 264 1.03 1.72 16.23
CA ASP A 264 0.25 2.52 15.29
C ASP A 264 -0.50 1.59 14.32
N HIS A 265 -1.73 1.26 14.68
CA HIS A 265 -2.58 0.34 13.93
C HIS A 265 -2.79 0.77 12.46
N GLY A 266 -2.85 2.07 12.19
CA GLY A 266 -3.02 2.58 10.83
C GLY A 266 -1.78 2.32 9.97
N GLN A 267 -0.59 2.51 10.55
CA GLN A 267 0.66 2.22 9.85
C GLN A 267 0.92 0.73 9.69
N ASP A 268 0.67 -0.10 10.71
CA ASP A 268 0.83 -1.55 10.58
C ASP A 268 -0.08 -2.11 9.48
N MET A 269 -1.35 -1.71 9.43
CA MET A 269 -2.29 -2.16 8.39
C MET A 269 -1.85 -1.73 6.99
N LEU A 270 -1.36 -0.48 6.83
CA LEU A 270 -0.81 -0.02 5.56
C LEU A 270 0.41 -0.85 5.15
N LEU A 271 1.36 -1.06 6.05
CA LEU A 271 2.57 -1.84 5.78
C LEU A 271 2.25 -3.32 5.48
N ALA A 272 1.23 -3.90 6.12
CA ALA A 272 0.74 -5.25 5.81
C ALA A 272 0.21 -5.35 4.37
N TRP A 273 -0.53 -4.33 3.92
CA TRP A 273 -0.97 -4.25 2.53
C TRP A 273 0.18 -4.00 1.56
N LEU A 274 1.16 -3.17 1.90
CA LEU A 274 2.37 -2.99 1.08
C LEU A 274 3.19 -4.28 0.98
N GLN A 275 3.23 -5.09 2.04
CA GLN A 275 3.86 -6.42 2.00
C GLN A 275 3.12 -7.35 1.03
N ALA A 276 1.78 -7.41 1.10
CA ALA A 276 0.97 -8.19 0.16
C ALA A 276 1.14 -7.70 -1.29
N ALA A 277 1.14 -6.38 -1.49
CA ALA A 277 1.31 -5.73 -2.79
C ALA A 277 2.72 -5.98 -3.37
N GLY A 278 3.77 -5.85 -2.57
CA GLY A 278 5.15 -6.10 -3.01
C GLY A 278 5.38 -7.55 -3.41
N VAL A 279 4.82 -8.52 -2.67
CA VAL A 279 4.85 -9.93 -3.08
C VAL A 279 4.03 -10.15 -4.36
N THR A 280 2.89 -9.47 -4.51
CA THR A 280 2.09 -9.55 -5.74
C THR A 280 2.85 -8.99 -6.96
N LEU A 281 3.55 -7.87 -6.80
CA LEU A 281 4.40 -7.28 -7.85
C LEU A 281 5.55 -8.21 -8.23
N ALA A 282 6.27 -8.73 -7.23
CA ALA A 282 7.35 -9.68 -7.46
C ALA A 282 6.84 -11.00 -8.10
N GLY A 283 5.67 -11.49 -7.70
CA GLY A 283 5.03 -12.68 -8.30
C GLY A 283 4.46 -12.42 -9.70
N GLY A 284 4.00 -11.21 -10.01
CA GLY A 284 3.62 -10.84 -11.37
C GLY A 284 4.78 -10.95 -12.35
N VAL A 285 5.99 -10.65 -11.88
CA VAL A 285 7.24 -10.88 -12.61
C VAL A 285 7.53 -12.38 -12.81
N THR A 286 7.27 -13.26 -11.82
CA THR A 286 7.45 -14.72 -12.01
C THR A 286 6.54 -15.25 -13.11
N ALA A 287 5.26 -14.89 -13.07
CA ALA A 287 4.26 -15.41 -14.00
C ALA A 287 4.56 -15.01 -15.46
N GLN A 288 5.18 -13.86 -15.69
CA GLN A 288 5.63 -13.42 -17.02
C GLN A 288 6.84 -14.21 -17.52
N LEU A 289 7.73 -14.67 -16.62
CA LEU A 289 8.89 -15.50 -16.97
C LEU A 289 8.55 -16.98 -17.16
N GLU A 290 7.49 -17.48 -16.51
CA GLU A 290 7.05 -18.89 -16.58
C GLU A 290 6.22 -19.20 -17.84
N LEU A 291 5.88 -18.21 -18.66
CA LEU A 291 5.28 -18.43 -19.98
C LEU A 291 6.36 -18.91 -20.98
N PRO A 292 6.24 -20.12 -21.57
CA PRO A 292 7.12 -20.52 -22.64
C PRO A 292 6.74 -19.78 -23.93
N GLY A 293 7.68 -19.01 -24.49
CA GLY A 293 7.60 -18.55 -25.88
C GLY A 293 7.80 -17.06 -26.11
N PHE A 294 9.06 -16.62 -26.07
CA PHE A 294 9.69 -16.02 -27.24
C PHE A 294 10.96 -16.83 -27.54
#